data_AF-V4VDW8-F1
#
_entry.id   AF-V4VDW8-F1
#
_cell.length_a   1.000
_cell.length_b   1.000
_cell.length_c   1.000
_cell.angle_alpha   90.00
_cell.angle_beta   90.00
_cell.angle_gamma   90.00
#
_symmetry.space_group_name_H-M   'P 1'
#
loop_
_entity.id
_entity.type
_entity.pdbx_description
1 polymer ?
#
loop_
_entity_poly.entity_id
_entity_poly.type
_entity_poly.pdbx_seq_one_letter_code
_entity_poly.pdbx_strand_id
1 'polypeptide(L)'
;MSSGNNSMHGLNNHRFPAKNSDFVNSRHKIETHLAPTKQKEDNFISFQDREAMELYSRARLQKEEIHSLRQQIAVACLKELQLQNEKYTLERKVSELRMAIDEKQNEAITSALNELARRKGVLEENLKLAHDLKVAEDERYFFMSSMLGLLADYGLWPHVTNASAISNTVKHLYDQLQSQIRTSYVSFPFTKFCTSFITYES
;
A
#
# COMPACT_ATOMS: atom_id res chain seq x y z
N MET A 1 17.85 2.74 -20.78
CA MET A 1 17.71 1.28 -20.48
C MET A 1 16.28 1.10 -19.97
N SER A 2 15.39 0.25 -20.47
CA SER A 2 15.43 -0.82 -21.46
C SER A 2 14.05 -0.91 -22.12
N SER A 3 14.03 -1.28 -23.40
CA SER A 3 12.84 -1.63 -24.18
C SER A 3 12.20 -2.92 -23.65
N GLY A 4 10.87 -3.00 -23.71
CA GLY A 4 10.08 -4.17 -23.35
C GLY A 4 9.08 -4.51 -24.45
N ASN A 5 9.57 -5.12 -25.54
CA ASN A 5 8.75 -5.80 -26.53
C ASN A 5 8.09 -7.03 -25.89
N ASN A 6 6.81 -7.27 -26.16
CA ASN A 6 6.25 -8.63 -26.12
C ASN A 6 5.32 -8.82 -27.31
N SER A 7 5.90 -9.45 -28.33
CA SER A 7 5.23 -10.15 -29.43
C SER A 7 4.76 -11.51 -28.90
N MET A 8 3.49 -11.84 -29.11
CA MET A 8 3.00 -13.21 -28.90
C MET A 8 2.42 -13.75 -30.20
N HIS A 9 3.10 -14.81 -30.61
CA HIS A 9 2.94 -15.60 -31.82
C HIS A 9 1.84 -16.65 -31.59
N GLY A 10 0.99 -16.81 -32.61
CA GLY A 10 0.51 -18.12 -33.08
C GLY A 10 -0.60 -18.82 -32.30
N LEU A 11 -1.78 -18.92 -32.93
CA LEU A 11 -2.57 -20.14 -32.90
C LEU A 11 -3.22 -20.33 -34.28
N ASN A 12 -2.62 -21.25 -35.04
CA ASN A 12 -3.16 -21.80 -36.28
C ASN A 12 -3.99 -23.05 -35.97
N ASN A 13 -4.96 -23.28 -36.87
CA ASN A 13 -5.62 -24.54 -37.22
C ASN A 13 -6.87 -24.97 -36.43
N HIS A 14 -8.02 -24.85 -37.08
CA HIS A 14 -8.78 -26.05 -37.47
C HIS A 14 -9.64 -25.80 -38.72
N ARG A 15 -9.10 -26.22 -39.86
CA ARG A 15 -9.77 -26.34 -41.16
C ARG A 15 -10.31 -27.78 -41.25
N PHE A 16 -11.63 -27.92 -41.30
CA PHE A 16 -12.29 -29.19 -41.60
C PHE A 16 -12.25 -29.45 -43.12
N PRO A 17 -11.85 -30.65 -43.58
CA PRO A 17 -11.88 -30.99 -44.99
C PRO A 17 -13.25 -31.57 -45.36
N ALA A 18 -14.01 -30.87 -46.20
CA ALA A 18 -15.17 -31.47 -46.87
C ALA A 18 -14.66 -32.31 -48.05
N LYS A 19 -14.99 -33.59 -47.98
CA LYS A 19 -14.61 -34.67 -48.89
C LYS A 19 -15.12 -34.44 -50.31
N ASN A 20 -14.28 -34.84 -51.26
CA ASN A 20 -14.60 -35.13 -52.64
C ASN A 20 -15.78 -36.09 -52.77
N SER A 21 -16.61 -35.90 -53.79
CA SER A 21 -17.32 -36.98 -54.46
C SER A 21 -17.32 -36.72 -55.97
N ASP A 22 -16.21 -37.11 -56.61
CA ASP A 22 -16.18 -37.38 -58.04
C ASP A 22 -17.01 -38.63 -58.30
N PHE A 23 -18.16 -38.48 -58.96
CA PHE A 23 -18.87 -39.62 -59.55
C PHE A 23 -18.62 -39.63 -61.05
N VAL A 24 -17.61 -40.39 -61.44
CA VAL A 24 -17.36 -40.81 -62.82
C VAL A 24 -17.95 -42.20 -63.01
N ASN A 25 -18.57 -42.39 -64.18
CA ASN A 25 -18.77 -43.63 -64.94
C ASN A 25 -20.20 -44.22 -64.96
N SER A 26 -20.86 -44.05 -66.11
CA SER A 26 -21.47 -45.20 -66.80
C SER A 26 -21.47 -44.97 -68.31
N ARG A 27 -20.55 -45.66 -68.99
CA ARG A 27 -20.51 -45.87 -70.44
C ARG A 27 -21.59 -46.89 -70.82
N HIS A 28 -22.45 -46.54 -71.78
CA HIS A 28 -23.09 -47.54 -72.65
C HIS A 28 -22.74 -47.25 -74.12
N LYS A 29 -22.00 -48.19 -74.71
CA LYS A 29 -21.86 -48.38 -76.16
C LYS A 29 -23.13 -49.03 -76.69
N ILE A 30 -23.77 -48.45 -77.72
CA ILE A 30 -24.50 -49.22 -78.74
C ILE A 30 -24.28 -48.52 -80.08
N GLU A 31 -23.80 -49.29 -81.05
CA GLU A 31 -23.46 -48.87 -82.41
C GLU A 31 -24.61 -49.27 -83.36
N THR A 32 -25.20 -48.24 -83.97
CA THR A 32 -25.74 -48.09 -85.33
C THR A 32 -26.51 -49.22 -86.04
N HIS A 33 -27.77 -48.95 -86.40
CA HIS A 33 -28.34 -49.29 -87.72
C HIS A 33 -29.43 -48.27 -88.18
N LEU A 34 -29.12 -47.60 -89.29
CA LEU A 34 -29.93 -47.07 -90.42
C LEU A 34 -31.31 -46.39 -90.23
N ALA A 35 -31.43 -45.24 -90.90
CA ALA A 35 -32.39 -44.13 -90.91
C ALA A 35 -33.77 -44.44 -91.60
N PRO A 36 -34.73 -43.49 -91.79
CA PRO A 36 -34.70 -42.05 -91.50
C PRO A 36 -36.00 -41.44 -90.90
N THR A 37 -35.94 -40.12 -90.72
CA THR A 37 -37.03 -39.12 -90.79
C THR A 37 -37.80 -38.76 -89.50
N LYS A 38 -37.61 -37.48 -89.12
CA LYS A 38 -38.51 -36.59 -88.37
C LYS A 38 -38.73 -36.86 -86.88
N GLN A 39 -37.71 -36.57 -86.07
CA GLN A 39 -37.87 -36.16 -84.66
C GLN A 39 -36.81 -35.09 -84.36
N LYS A 40 -37.13 -33.82 -84.59
CA LYS A 40 -36.27 -32.70 -84.18
C LYS A 40 -36.96 -31.70 -83.25
N GLU A 41 -38.26 -31.83 -83.03
CA GLU A 41 -39.00 -30.93 -82.11
C GLU A 41 -39.20 -31.53 -80.71
N ASP A 42 -39.45 -32.83 -80.57
CA ASP A 42 -39.69 -33.45 -79.24
C ASP A 42 -38.45 -33.52 -78.34
N ASN A 43 -37.25 -33.68 -78.91
CA ASN A 43 -36.00 -33.73 -78.12
C ASN A 43 -35.58 -32.36 -77.57
N PHE A 44 -35.99 -31.26 -78.21
CA PHE A 44 -35.61 -29.90 -77.79
C PHE A 44 -36.44 -29.45 -76.57
N ILE A 45 -37.71 -29.87 -76.51
CA ILE A 45 -38.65 -29.60 -75.41
C ILE A 45 -38.22 -30.35 -74.14
N SER A 46 -37.80 -31.62 -74.27
CA SER A 46 -37.31 -32.43 -73.14
C SER A 46 -36.00 -31.91 -72.51
N PHE A 47 -35.08 -31.36 -73.31
CA PHE A 47 -33.84 -30.77 -72.81
C PHE A 47 -34.07 -29.42 -72.10
N GLN A 48 -34.96 -28.58 -72.64
CA GLN A 48 -35.36 -27.32 -72.00
C GLN A 48 -36.07 -27.54 -70.66
N ASP A 49 -36.93 -28.56 -70.58
CA ASP A 49 -37.62 -28.95 -69.34
C ASP A 49 -36.63 -29.45 -68.26
N ARG A 50 -35.60 -30.18 -68.68
CA ARG A 50 -34.53 -30.64 -67.78
C ARG A 50 -33.65 -29.49 -67.26
N GLU A 51 -33.23 -28.56 -68.13
CA GLU A 51 -32.44 -27.39 -67.73
C GLU A 51 -33.23 -26.47 -66.78
N ALA A 52 -34.53 -26.28 -67.05
CA ALA A 52 -35.43 -25.55 -66.16
C ALA A 52 -35.58 -26.24 -64.78
N MET A 53 -35.67 -27.57 -64.75
CA MET A 53 -35.71 -28.36 -63.51
C MET A 53 -34.40 -28.24 -62.71
N GLU A 54 -33.25 -28.27 -63.37
CA GLU A 54 -31.94 -28.07 -62.73
C GLU A 54 -31.80 -26.64 -62.16
N LEU A 55 -32.22 -25.61 -62.91
CA LEU A 55 -32.26 -24.21 -62.42
C LEU A 55 -33.19 -24.05 -61.22
N TYR A 56 -34.37 -24.67 -61.24
CA TYR A 56 -35.31 -24.65 -60.13
C TYR A 56 -34.71 -25.30 -58.87
N SER A 57 -34.02 -26.43 -59.03
CA SER A 57 -33.34 -27.11 -57.91
C SER A 57 -32.25 -26.23 -57.28
N ARG A 58 -31.46 -25.52 -58.10
CA ARG A 58 -30.44 -24.58 -57.65
C ARG A 58 -31.04 -23.38 -56.93
N ALA A 59 -32.12 -22.81 -57.48
CA ALA A 59 -32.83 -21.70 -56.85
C ALA A 59 -33.41 -22.08 -55.48
N ARG A 60 -33.91 -23.32 -55.34
CA ARG A 60 -34.40 -23.85 -54.06
C ARG A 60 -33.27 -23.98 -53.04
N LEU A 61 -32.13 -24.56 -53.42
CA LEU A 61 -30.96 -24.68 -52.53
C LEU A 61 -30.46 -23.32 -52.06
N GLN A 62 -30.36 -22.35 -52.98
CA GLN A 62 -29.96 -20.98 -52.63
C GLN A 62 -30.96 -20.32 -51.67
N LYS A 63 -32.26 -20.57 -51.83
CA LYS A 63 -33.28 -20.06 -50.91
C LYS A 63 -33.14 -20.65 -49.50
N GLU A 64 -32.87 -21.94 -49.40
CA GLU A 64 -32.64 -22.64 -48.13
C GLU A 64 -31.35 -22.14 -47.46
N GLU A 65 -30.27 -21.93 -48.22
CA GLU A 65 -29.02 -21.34 -47.74
C GLU A 65 -29.22 -19.90 -47.23
N ILE A 66 -29.90 -19.04 -47.99
CA ILE A 66 -30.24 -17.67 -47.57
C ILE A 66 -31.04 -17.69 -46.27
N HIS A 67 -31.98 -18.64 -46.11
CA HIS A 67 -32.76 -18.75 -44.90
C HIS A 67 -31.89 -19.14 -43.69
N SER A 68 -31.01 -20.15 -43.86
CA SER A 68 -30.06 -20.57 -42.83
C SER A 68 -29.10 -19.45 -42.42
N LEU A 69 -28.53 -18.72 -43.39
CA LEU A 69 -27.63 -17.60 -43.11
C LEU A 69 -28.32 -16.48 -42.36
N ARG A 70 -29.57 -16.15 -42.72
CA ARG A 70 -30.37 -15.14 -41.98
C ARG A 70 -30.62 -15.57 -40.54
N GLN A 71 -30.90 -16.85 -40.30
CA GLN A 71 -31.08 -17.38 -38.95
C GLN A 71 -29.77 -17.27 -38.15
N GLN A 72 -28.64 -17.63 -38.74
CA GLN A 72 -27.33 -17.52 -38.10
C GLN A 72 -26.98 -16.07 -37.75
N ILE A 73 -27.26 -15.11 -38.65
CA ILE A 73 -27.10 -13.68 -38.41
C ILE A 73 -27.96 -13.24 -37.22
N ALA A 74 -29.24 -13.62 -37.18
CA ALA A 74 -30.12 -13.24 -36.08
C ALA A 74 -29.61 -13.74 -34.72
N VAL A 75 -29.17 -15.00 -34.65
CA VAL A 75 -28.57 -15.57 -33.43
C VAL A 75 -27.27 -14.86 -33.05
N ALA A 76 -26.42 -14.56 -34.03
CA ALA A 76 -25.17 -13.84 -33.79
C ALA A 76 -25.42 -12.41 -33.26
N CYS A 77 -26.39 -11.68 -33.81
CA CYS A 77 -26.75 -10.34 -33.35
C CYS A 77 -27.27 -10.34 -31.90
N LEU A 78 -28.08 -11.33 -31.51
CA LEU A 78 -28.55 -11.47 -30.12
C LEU A 78 -27.38 -11.72 -29.16
N LYS A 79 -26.45 -12.59 -29.56
CA LYS A 79 -25.24 -12.87 -28.77
C LYS A 79 -24.34 -11.65 -28.64
N GLU A 80 -24.19 -10.88 -29.71
CA GLU A 80 -23.43 -9.63 -29.68
C GLU A 80 -24.05 -8.63 -28.71
N LEU A 81 -25.38 -8.44 -28.75
CA LEU A 81 -26.08 -7.55 -27.83
C LEU A 81 -25.88 -7.97 -26.36
N GLN A 82 -25.96 -9.28 -26.07
CA GLN A 82 -25.69 -9.80 -24.73
C GLN A 82 -24.27 -9.48 -24.28
N LEU A 83 -23.26 -9.77 -25.11
CA LEU A 83 -21.86 -9.51 -24.80
C LEU A 83 -21.57 -8.01 -24.62
N GLN A 84 -22.22 -7.13 -25.40
CA GLN A 84 -22.10 -5.68 -25.22
C GLN A 84 -22.65 -5.24 -23.87
N ASN A 85 -23.80 -5.78 -23.44
CA ASN A 85 -24.36 -5.45 -22.12
C ASN A 85 -23.47 -5.93 -20.96
N GLU A 86 -22.92 -7.14 -21.08
CA GLU A 86 -21.95 -7.68 -20.12
C GLU A 86 -20.69 -6.83 -20.07
N LYS A 87 -20.16 -6.41 -21.23
CA LYS A 87 -19.02 -5.50 -21.33
C LYS A 87 -19.28 -4.20 -20.58
N TYR A 88 -20.40 -3.51 -20.84
CA TYR A 88 -20.72 -2.26 -20.15
C TYR A 88 -20.84 -2.44 -18.63
N THR A 89 -21.41 -3.57 -18.19
CA THR A 89 -21.49 -3.90 -16.77
C THR A 89 -20.10 -4.08 -16.16
N LEU A 90 -19.19 -4.75 -16.85
CA LEU A 90 -17.81 -4.96 -16.40
C LEU A 90 -17.01 -3.65 -16.39
N GLU A 91 -17.14 -2.82 -17.42
CA GLU A 91 -16.47 -1.51 -17.49
C GLU A 91 -16.88 -0.62 -16.31
N ARG A 92 -18.16 -0.63 -15.93
CA ARG A 92 -18.64 0.07 -14.73
C ARG A 92 -17.99 -0.46 -13.47
N LYS A 93 -17.99 -1.79 -13.25
CA LYS A 93 -17.37 -2.40 -12.07
C LYS A 93 -15.88 -2.13 -11.98
N VAL A 94 -15.16 -2.15 -13.10
CA VAL A 94 -13.72 -1.81 -13.14
C VAL A 94 -13.50 -0.36 -12.72
N SER A 95 -14.37 0.55 -13.18
CA SER A 95 -14.28 1.97 -12.82
C SER A 95 -14.57 2.18 -11.32
N GLU A 96 -15.59 1.53 -10.78
CA GLU A 96 -15.92 1.54 -9.33
C GLU A 96 -14.77 0.98 -8.49
N LEU A 97 -14.22 -0.18 -8.87
CA LEU A 97 -13.08 -0.78 -8.18
C LEU A 97 -11.85 0.11 -8.22
N ARG A 98 -11.61 0.80 -9.33
CA ARG A 98 -10.48 1.73 -9.44
C ARG A 98 -10.63 2.90 -8.48
N MET A 99 -11.81 3.51 -8.41
CA MET A 99 -12.09 4.57 -7.45
C MET A 99 -11.94 4.11 -6.01
N ALA A 100 -12.47 2.93 -5.66
CA ALA A 100 -12.35 2.38 -4.31
C ALA A 100 -10.90 2.06 -3.91
N ILE A 101 -10.07 1.63 -4.87
CA ILE A 101 -8.63 1.42 -4.64
C ILE A 101 -7.94 2.75 -4.38
N ASP A 102 -8.19 3.76 -5.21
CA ASP A 102 -7.56 5.08 -5.06
C ASP A 102 -7.96 5.74 -3.73
N GLU A 103 -9.22 5.64 -3.33
CA GLU A 103 -9.72 6.11 -2.03
C GLU A 103 -9.01 5.40 -0.87
N LYS A 104 -8.99 4.06 -0.88
CA LYS A 104 -8.33 3.27 0.19
C LYS A 104 -6.83 3.54 0.27
N GLN A 105 -6.16 3.75 -0.86
CA GLN A 105 -4.75 4.13 -0.89
C GLN A 105 -4.53 5.51 -0.26
N ASN A 106 -5.36 6.49 -0.61
CA ASN A 106 -5.28 7.83 -0.03
C ASN A 106 -5.53 7.82 1.47
N GLU A 107 -6.53 7.07 1.95
CA GLU A 107 -6.79 6.89 3.39
C GLU A 107 -5.59 6.28 4.12
N ALA A 108 -5.01 5.21 3.57
CA ALA A 108 -3.85 4.55 4.16
C ALA A 108 -2.63 5.48 4.23
N ILE A 109 -2.34 6.22 3.16
CA ILE A 109 -1.25 7.20 3.10
C ILE A 109 -1.48 8.30 4.14
N THR A 110 -2.70 8.85 4.19
CA THR A 110 -3.05 9.95 5.11
C THR A 110 -2.94 9.50 6.57
N SER A 111 -3.45 8.30 6.87
CA SER A 111 -3.33 7.71 8.21
C SER A 111 -1.87 7.50 8.62
N ALA A 112 -1.03 6.99 7.71
CA ALA A 112 0.39 6.77 7.99
C ALA A 112 1.14 8.11 8.20
N LEU A 113 0.83 9.13 7.40
CA LEU A 113 1.40 10.48 7.54
C LEU A 113 1.01 11.13 8.88
N ASN A 114 -0.26 11.02 9.28
CA ASN A 114 -0.73 11.56 10.55
C ASN A 114 -0.06 10.88 11.75
N GLU A 115 0.09 9.56 11.72
CA GLU A 115 0.80 8.82 12.77
C GLU A 115 2.29 9.18 12.82
N LEU A 116 2.93 9.38 11.66
CA LEU A 116 4.31 9.84 11.58
C LEU A 116 4.47 11.25 12.17
N ALA A 117 3.57 12.17 11.83
CA ALA A 117 3.57 13.53 12.37
C ALA A 117 3.39 13.53 13.89
N ARG A 118 2.48 12.69 14.41
CA ARG A 118 2.29 12.51 15.85
C ARG A 118 3.56 12.00 16.53
N ARG A 119 4.20 10.96 15.98
CA ARG A 119 5.46 10.41 16.53
C ARG A 119 6.60 11.43 16.50
N LYS A 120 6.67 12.24 15.44
CA LYS A 120 7.65 13.32 15.33
C LYS A 120 7.48 14.33 16.47
N GLY A 121 6.24 14.75 16.76
CA GLY A 121 5.96 15.66 17.88
C GLY A 121 6.39 15.10 19.23
N VAL A 122 6.10 13.81 19.50
CA VAL A 122 6.56 13.14 20.73
C VAL A 122 8.08 13.09 20.82
N LEU A 123 8.78 12.86 19.70
CA LEU A 123 10.23 12.82 19.68
C LEU A 123 10.86 14.20 19.90
N GLU A 124 10.27 15.25 19.34
CA GLU A 124 10.68 16.64 19.56
C GLU A 124 10.54 17.04 21.04
N GLU A 125 9.44 16.63 21.69
CA GLU A 125 9.24 16.84 23.13
C GLU A 125 10.24 16.06 23.98
N ASN A 126 10.48 14.77 23.66
CA ASN A 126 11.47 13.96 24.36
C ASN A 126 12.89 14.54 24.26
N LEU A 127 13.24 15.10 23.10
CA LEU A 127 14.54 15.76 22.91
C LEU A 127 14.66 17.01 23.80
N LYS A 128 13.59 17.81 23.89
CA LYS A 128 13.55 18.95 24.80
C LYS A 128 13.68 18.52 26.26
N LEU A 129 12.90 17.52 26.68
CA LEU A 129 12.95 16.99 28.05
C LEU A 129 14.33 16.40 28.39
N ALA A 130 14.99 15.73 27.45
CA ALA A 130 16.34 15.22 27.65
C ALA A 130 17.37 16.35 27.85
N HIS A 131 17.23 17.46 27.12
CA HIS A 131 18.05 18.65 27.33
C HIS A 131 17.77 19.28 28.70
N ASP A 132 16.51 19.49 29.05
CA ASP A 132 16.12 20.09 30.34
C ASP A 132 16.59 19.23 31.53
N LEU A 133 16.50 17.90 31.41
CA LEU A 133 17.03 16.96 32.40
C LEU A 133 18.54 17.12 32.57
N LYS A 134 19.29 17.22 31.46
CA LYS A 134 20.74 17.40 31.51
C LYS A 134 21.12 18.69 32.24
N VAL A 135 20.45 19.80 31.94
CA VAL A 135 20.68 21.07 32.64
C VAL A 135 20.44 20.91 34.15
N ALA A 136 19.35 20.28 34.54
CA ALA A 136 19.04 20.04 35.94
C ALA A 136 20.06 19.11 36.63
N GLU A 137 20.57 18.09 35.92
CA GLU A 137 21.62 17.20 36.45
C GLU A 137 22.96 17.92 36.62
N ASP A 138 23.34 18.78 35.67
CA ASP A 138 24.55 19.60 35.74
C ASP A 138 24.47 20.57 36.94
N GLU A 139 23.35 21.27 37.10
CA GLU A 139 23.10 22.15 38.26
C GLU A 139 23.18 21.39 39.60
N ARG A 140 22.55 20.22 39.66
CA ARG A 140 22.61 19.34 40.84
C ARG A 140 24.05 18.93 41.14
N TYR A 141 24.83 18.57 40.11
CA TYR A 141 26.23 18.17 40.27
C TYR A 141 27.08 19.33 40.80
N PHE A 142 26.94 20.54 40.25
CA PHE A 142 27.63 21.73 40.75
C PHE A 142 27.27 22.03 42.21
N PHE A 143 25.99 21.99 42.55
CA PHE A 143 25.53 22.21 43.92
C PHE A 143 26.11 21.18 44.89
N MET A 144 25.97 19.89 44.60
CA MET A 144 26.46 18.82 45.47
C MET A 144 27.99 18.87 45.64
N SER A 145 28.73 19.13 44.56
CA SER A 145 30.19 19.26 44.60
C SER A 145 30.63 20.44 45.48
N SER A 146 29.92 21.56 45.39
CA SER A 146 30.19 22.75 46.22
C SER A 146 29.94 22.47 47.71
N MET A 147 28.82 21.81 48.03
CA MET A 147 28.50 21.45 49.41
C MET A 147 29.47 20.40 49.99
N LEU A 148 29.89 19.42 49.19
CA LEU A 148 30.89 18.44 49.60
C LEU A 148 32.26 19.10 49.82
N GLY A 149 32.65 20.04 48.96
CA GLY A 149 33.85 20.86 49.15
C GLY A 149 33.82 21.59 50.49
N LEU A 150 32.71 22.28 50.78
CA LEU A 150 32.52 22.94 52.08
C LEU A 150 32.63 21.98 53.25
N LEU A 151 31.99 20.81 53.20
CA LEU A 151 32.05 19.82 54.29
C LEU A 151 33.47 19.27 54.49
N ALA A 152 34.22 19.07 53.40
CA ALA A 152 35.59 18.59 53.43
C ALA A 152 36.53 19.57 54.16
N ASP A 153 36.33 20.87 54.01
CA ASP A 153 37.10 21.91 54.74
C ASP A 153 36.95 21.79 56.27
N TYR A 154 35.85 21.20 56.75
CA TYR A 154 35.58 20.92 58.17
C TYR A 154 35.81 19.45 58.54
N GLY A 155 36.37 18.63 57.64
CA GLY A 155 36.64 17.21 57.88
C GLY A 155 35.39 16.33 57.97
N LEU A 156 34.23 16.82 57.51
CA LEU A 156 32.96 16.10 57.54
C LEU A 156 32.73 15.33 56.23
N TRP A 157 32.38 14.06 56.34
CA TRP A 157 32.09 13.20 55.19
C TRP A 157 30.72 12.53 55.34
N PRO A 158 29.74 12.85 54.49
CA PRO A 158 28.48 12.14 54.47
C PRO A 158 28.69 10.66 54.11
N HIS A 159 27.99 9.77 54.81
CA HIS A 159 28.09 8.34 54.53
C HIS A 159 27.56 7.97 53.13
N VAL A 160 26.59 8.73 52.63
CA VAL A 160 26.00 8.59 51.30
C VAL A 160 26.03 9.95 50.59
N THR A 161 26.45 9.95 49.32
CA THR A 161 26.55 11.16 48.48
C THR A 161 25.25 11.43 47.73
N ASN A 162 24.12 11.46 48.45
CA ASN A 162 22.85 11.94 47.91
C ASN A 162 22.51 13.32 48.50
N ALA A 163 21.65 14.07 47.81
CA ALA A 163 21.34 15.45 48.19
C ALA A 163 20.80 15.59 49.62
N SER A 164 19.98 14.65 50.08
CA SER A 164 19.41 14.66 51.44
C SER A 164 20.50 14.48 52.51
N ALA A 165 21.37 13.48 52.36
CA ALA A 165 22.45 13.21 53.31
C ALA A 165 23.46 14.35 53.38
N ILE A 166 23.83 14.92 52.23
CA ILE A 166 24.70 16.10 52.16
C ILE A 166 24.02 17.28 52.87
N SER A 167 22.76 17.59 52.55
CA SER A 167 22.05 18.73 53.14
C SER A 167 21.89 18.60 54.65
N ASN A 168 21.61 17.40 55.15
CA ASN A 168 21.52 17.13 56.59
C ASN A 168 22.86 17.33 57.30
N THR A 169 23.97 16.89 56.68
CA THR A 169 25.32 17.05 57.24
C THR A 169 25.71 18.53 57.28
N VAL A 170 25.39 19.29 56.24
CA VAL A 170 25.59 20.74 56.19
C VAL A 170 24.77 21.44 57.26
N LYS A 171 23.51 21.05 57.43
CA LYS A 171 22.65 21.61 58.49
C LYS A 171 23.25 21.36 59.87
N HIS A 172 23.74 20.15 60.13
CA HIS A 172 24.42 19.83 61.39
C HIS A 172 25.67 20.71 61.60
N LEU A 173 26.49 20.90 60.56
CA LEU A 173 27.63 21.81 60.61
C LEU A 173 27.20 23.25 60.95
N TYR A 174 26.15 23.75 60.29
CA TYR A 174 25.59 25.07 60.58
C TYR A 174 25.13 25.19 62.04
N ASP A 175 24.33 24.25 62.52
CA ASP A 175 23.81 24.24 63.90
C ASP A 175 24.95 24.22 64.92
N GLN A 176 26.00 23.43 64.66
CA GLN A 176 27.20 23.36 65.48
C GLN A 176 27.94 24.70 65.54
N LEU A 177 28.23 25.33 64.39
CA LEU A 177 28.90 26.62 64.33
C LEU A 177 28.06 27.71 65.00
N GLN A 178 26.75 27.73 64.76
CA GLN A 178 25.82 28.67 65.37
C GLN A 178 25.79 28.54 66.89
N SER A 179 25.80 27.31 67.42
CA SER A 179 25.87 27.06 68.85
C SER A 179 27.19 27.55 69.45
N GLN A 180 28.32 27.27 68.81
CA GLN A 180 29.64 27.75 69.27
C GLN A 180 29.69 29.28 69.37
N ILE A 181 29.19 29.97 68.35
CA ILE A 181 29.08 31.43 68.33
C ILE A 181 28.20 31.93 69.48
N ARG A 182 27.02 31.34 69.69
CA ARG A 182 26.14 31.75 70.80
C ARG A 182 26.82 31.54 72.16
N THR A 183 27.51 30.42 72.36
CA THR A 183 28.21 30.16 73.62
C THR A 183 29.44 31.05 73.83
N SER A 184 30.14 31.45 72.77
CA SER A 184 31.32 32.31 72.89
C SER A 184 30.96 33.74 73.32
N TYR A 185 29.81 34.27 72.90
CA TYR A 185 29.31 35.58 73.38
C TYR A 185 28.81 35.55 74.83
N VAL A 186 28.38 34.40 75.35
CA VAL A 186 27.94 34.24 76.76
C VAL A 186 29.14 33.98 77.69
N SER A 187 30.24 33.46 77.14
CA SER A 187 31.45 33.06 77.90
C SER A 187 32.48 34.18 78.06
N PHE A 188 32.23 35.38 77.54
CA PHE A 188 32.96 36.60 77.90
C PHE A 188 32.15 37.40 78.93
N PRO A 189 32.14 37.00 80.22
CA PRO A 189 31.64 37.91 81.24
C PRO A 189 32.64 39.06 81.36
N PHE A 190 32.12 40.28 81.23
CA PHE A 190 32.78 41.56 81.50
C PHE A 190 33.32 41.70 82.94
N THR A 191 33.33 40.62 83.73
CA THR A 191 33.62 40.62 85.17
C THR A 191 35.07 40.28 85.53
N LYS A 192 35.94 39.97 84.54
CA LYS A 192 37.38 39.72 84.82
C LYS A 192 38.29 40.95 84.72
N PHE A 193 37.76 42.15 84.46
CA PHE A 193 38.58 43.37 84.40
C PHE A 193 38.47 44.32 85.60
N CYS A 194 37.59 44.06 86.58
CA CYS A 194 37.38 44.99 87.72
C CYS A 194 37.95 44.56 89.08
N THR A 195 38.64 43.43 89.21
CA THR A 195 39.18 42.97 90.51
C THR A 195 40.68 43.18 90.71
N SER A 196 41.40 43.76 89.75
CA SER A 196 42.84 44.02 89.88
C SER A 196 43.18 45.45 90.34
N PHE A 197 42.21 46.30 90.67
CA PHE A 197 42.43 47.74 90.94
C PHE A 197 42.06 48.21 92.37
N ILE A 198 41.82 47.30 93.32
CA ILE A 198 41.57 47.69 94.72
C ILE A 198 42.30 46.76 95.68
N THR A 199 43.64 46.77 95.67
CA THR A 199 44.49 46.44 96.84
C THR A 199 45.93 46.89 96.56
N TYR A 200 46.16 48.20 96.38
CA TYR A 200 47.50 48.79 96.49
C TYR A 200 47.38 50.30 96.75
N GLU A 201 46.66 50.68 97.81
CA GLU A 201 46.82 51.99 98.44
C GLU A 201 46.28 51.92 99.88
N SER A 202 47.18 51.65 100.84
CA SER A 202 47.21 52.12 102.24
C SER A 202 48.33 51.41 102.98
#